data_AF-A0A090VE34-F1
#
_entry.id   AF-A0A090VE34-F1
#
_cell.length_a   1.000
_cell.length_b   1.000
_cell.length_c   1.000
_cell.angle_alpha   90.00
_cell.angle_beta   90.00
_cell.angle_gamma   90.00
#
_symmetry.space_group_name_H-M   'P 1'
#
loop_
_entity.id
_entity.type
_entity.pdbx_description
1 polymer ?
#
loop_
_entity_poly.entity_id
_entity_poly.type
_entity_poly.pdbx_seq_one_letter_code
_entity_poly.pdbx_strand_id
1 'polypeptide(L)'
;MDCYVHCVESLNGTYLNEFSKTYGEKSFDLCKEIFLDGDLSEEESQDKLMMASWHGGMSIAYSQVGVAHAMSYGLSFLLGVKHGIGNCLVFDHLEEFYPEGVAIFKQMKAKHNIELPTGICAKLTDEQFDTMIRVALSLEPLWENAIGKNWKETITPEKLKGIYKKI
;
A
#
# COMPACT_ATOMS: atom_id res chain seq x y z
N MET A 1 -7.85 1.57 4.62
CA MET A 1 -6.63 0.73 4.53
C MET A 1 -5.38 1.52 4.19
N ASP A 2 -5.48 2.72 3.64
CA ASP A 2 -4.31 3.56 3.33
C ASP A 2 -3.30 3.66 4.49
N CYS A 3 -3.76 4.02 5.68
CA CYS A 3 -2.97 4.04 6.92
C CYS A 3 -2.25 2.70 7.21
N TYR A 4 -2.94 1.56 7.06
CA TYR A 4 -2.34 0.24 7.27
C TYR A 4 -1.23 -0.04 6.23
N VAL A 5 -1.49 0.26 4.96
CA VAL A 5 -0.53 0.08 3.87
C VAL A 5 0.69 0.98 4.07
N HIS A 6 0.50 2.24 4.50
CA HIS A 6 1.61 3.11 4.89
C HIS A 6 2.51 2.45 5.93
N CYS A 7 1.93 1.86 6.97
CA CYS A 7 2.70 1.21 8.03
C CYS A 7 3.50 0.02 7.50
N VAL A 8 2.88 -0.83 6.67
CA VAL A 8 3.59 -1.98 6.09
C VAL A 8 4.76 -1.51 5.23
N GLU A 9 4.55 -0.52 4.37
CA GLU A 9 5.61 -0.05 3.49
C GLU A 9 6.71 0.71 4.23
N SER A 10 6.36 1.52 5.24
CA SER A 10 7.35 2.27 6.01
C SER A 10 8.20 1.34 6.88
N LEU A 11 7.57 0.40 7.59
CA LEU A 11 8.25 -0.52 8.50
C LEU A 11 9.15 -1.54 7.79
N ASN A 12 8.89 -1.81 6.51
CA ASN A 12 9.73 -2.67 5.66
C ASN A 12 10.71 -1.88 4.78
N GLY A 13 10.77 -0.55 4.93
CA GLY A 13 11.54 0.34 4.07
C GLY A 13 12.99 0.55 4.51
N THR A 14 13.87 0.84 3.56
CA THR A 14 15.29 1.15 3.80
C THR A 14 15.51 2.54 4.43
N TYR A 15 14.51 3.42 4.37
CA TYR A 15 14.58 4.77 4.96
C TYR A 15 14.13 4.82 6.43
N LEU A 16 13.80 3.67 7.02
CA LEU A 16 13.28 3.59 8.38
C LEU A 16 14.32 4.03 9.43
N ASN A 17 13.85 4.78 10.42
CA ASN A 17 14.61 5.13 11.62
C ASN A 17 13.71 4.95 12.86
N GLU A 18 14.29 5.09 14.06
CA GLU A 18 13.56 4.86 15.32
C GLU A 18 12.36 5.80 15.51
N PHE A 19 12.42 7.05 15.03
CA PHE A 19 11.27 7.95 15.07
C PHE A 19 10.12 7.35 14.24
N SER A 20 10.35 7.10 12.95
CA SER A 20 9.32 6.58 12.06
C SER A 20 8.81 5.21 12.46
N LYS A 21 9.68 4.38 13.03
CA LYS A 21 9.37 3.03 13.51
C LYS A 21 8.39 3.06 14.67
N THR A 22 8.65 3.88 15.70
CA THR A 22 7.75 3.96 16.88
C THR A 22 6.33 4.40 16.50
N TYR A 23 6.20 5.37 15.58
CA TYR A 23 4.90 5.77 15.05
C TYR A 23 4.26 4.70 14.16
N GLY A 24 5.06 4.06 13.29
CA GLY A 24 4.59 3.02 12.37
C GLY A 24 4.07 1.78 13.11
N GLU A 25 4.80 1.28 14.10
CA GLU A 25 4.42 0.12 14.92
C GLU A 25 3.12 0.42 15.68
N LYS A 26 3.02 1.59 16.33
CA LYS A 26 1.80 1.95 17.05
C LYS A 26 0.58 2.07 16.13
N SER A 27 0.76 2.67 14.95
CA SER A 27 -0.30 2.78 13.94
C SER A 27 -0.73 1.42 13.40
N PHE A 28 0.24 0.52 13.16
CA PHE A 28 0.00 -0.84 12.70
C PHE A 28 -0.81 -1.65 13.73
N ASP A 29 -0.43 -1.58 15.00
CA ASP A 29 -1.14 -2.27 16.09
C ASP A 29 -2.57 -1.74 16.24
N LEU A 30 -2.78 -0.41 16.19
CA LEU A 30 -4.12 0.17 16.21
C LEU A 30 -4.96 -0.32 15.01
N CYS A 31 -4.38 -0.40 13.81
CA CYS A 31 -5.09 -0.95 12.65
C CYS A 31 -5.50 -2.43 12.87
N LYS A 32 -4.65 -3.25 13.48
CA LYS A 32 -5.01 -4.64 13.81
C LYS A 32 -6.13 -4.69 14.85
N GLU A 33 -6.06 -3.85 15.88
CA GLU A 33 -7.09 -3.80 16.91
C GLU A 33 -8.46 -3.44 16.32
N ILE A 34 -8.50 -2.41 15.46
CA ILE A 34 -9.70 -1.93 14.80
C ILE A 34 -10.25 -2.96 13.80
N PHE A 35 -9.39 -3.55 12.97
CA PHE A 35 -9.85 -4.33 11.81
C PHE A 35 -9.79 -5.85 12.00
N LEU A 36 -9.13 -6.39 13.03
CA LEU A 36 -8.97 -7.83 13.27
C LEU A 36 -9.33 -8.29 14.68
N ASP A 37 -8.87 -7.61 15.73
CA ASP A 37 -9.05 -8.13 17.09
C ASP A 37 -10.51 -7.93 17.53
N GLY A 38 -11.11 -6.78 17.21
CA GLY A 38 -12.51 -6.49 17.52
C GLY A 38 -12.78 -6.34 19.02
N ASP A 39 -14.04 -6.10 19.38
CA ASP A 39 -14.50 -5.66 20.71
C ASP A 39 -14.28 -4.19 21.03
N LEU A 40 -14.39 -3.33 20.00
CA LEU A 40 -14.50 -1.88 20.18
C LEU A 40 -15.94 -1.43 19.93
N SER A 41 -16.42 -0.49 20.74
CA SER A 41 -17.56 0.32 20.35
C SER A 41 -17.23 1.15 19.10
N GLU A 42 -18.26 1.66 18.42
CA GLU A 42 -18.08 2.52 17.25
C GLU A 42 -17.25 3.77 17.59
N GLU A 43 -17.50 4.39 18.74
CA GLU A 43 -16.77 5.57 19.22
C GLU A 43 -15.29 5.25 19.46
N GLU A 44 -14.98 4.17 20.19
CA GLU A 44 -13.60 3.74 20.41
C GLU A 44 -12.88 3.39 19.11
N SER A 45 -13.57 2.76 18.17
CA SER A 45 -13.03 2.45 16.85
C SER A 45 -12.70 3.71 16.05
N GLN A 46 -13.57 4.73 16.07
CA GLN A 46 -13.35 5.99 15.37
C GLN A 46 -12.20 6.78 15.97
N ASP A 47 -12.13 6.86 17.31
CA ASP A 47 -11.04 7.52 18.03
C ASP A 47 -9.69 6.85 17.74
N LYS A 48 -9.64 5.52 17.83
CA LYS A 48 -8.42 4.76 17.51
C LYS A 48 -8.04 4.88 16.05
N LEU A 49 -9.01 4.91 15.13
CA LEU A 49 -8.73 5.08 13.71
C LEU A 49 -8.14 6.46 13.41
N MET A 50 -8.63 7.51 14.06
CA MET A 50 -8.06 8.84 13.96
C MET A 50 -6.61 8.86 14.47
N MET A 51 -6.35 8.20 15.61
CA MET A 51 -4.98 8.09 16.15
C MET A 51 -4.06 7.25 15.27
N ALA A 52 -4.56 6.15 14.70
CA ALA A 52 -3.81 5.36 13.73
C ALA A 52 -3.46 6.21 12.51
N SER A 53 -4.43 6.95 11.95
CA SER A 53 -4.18 7.84 10.82
C SER A 53 -3.09 8.88 11.12
N TRP A 54 -3.14 9.50 12.31
CA TRP A 54 -2.14 10.49 12.70
C TRP A 54 -0.75 9.87 12.89
N HIS A 55 -0.64 8.73 13.59
CA HIS A 55 0.62 8.02 13.76
C HIS A 55 1.17 7.52 12.42
N GLY A 56 0.33 7.01 11.53
CA GLY A 56 0.73 6.61 10.17
C GLY A 56 1.31 7.78 9.38
N GLY A 57 0.71 8.97 9.47
CA GLY A 57 1.25 10.19 8.87
C GLY A 57 2.61 10.60 9.45
N MET A 58 2.78 10.48 10.77
CA MET A 58 4.07 10.76 11.42
C MET A 58 5.15 9.74 11.07
N SER A 59 4.76 8.47 10.85
CA SER A 59 5.68 7.42 10.40
C SER A 59 6.33 7.81 9.08
N ILE A 60 5.53 8.21 8.09
CA ILE A 60 6.02 8.57 6.76
C ILE A 60 6.74 9.93 6.69
N ALA A 61 6.66 10.76 7.74
CA ALA A 61 7.33 12.08 7.76
C ALA A 61 8.87 11.96 7.70
N TYR A 62 9.43 10.91 8.30
CA TYR A 62 10.88 10.62 8.30
C TYR A 62 11.22 9.22 7.74
N SER A 63 10.27 8.59 7.07
CA SER A 63 10.48 7.39 6.26
C SER A 63 9.91 7.63 4.86
N GLN A 64 9.49 6.57 4.17
CA GLN A 64 8.80 6.69 2.88
C GLN A 64 7.80 5.55 2.71
N VAL A 65 6.88 5.70 1.75
CA VAL A 65 6.00 4.61 1.26
C VAL A 65 6.73 3.77 0.20
N GLY A 66 6.04 2.82 -0.45
CA GLY A 66 6.69 1.77 -1.26
C GLY A 66 5.96 1.38 -2.54
N VAL A 67 6.00 0.07 -2.85
CA VAL A 67 5.52 -0.52 -4.11
C VAL A 67 4.01 -0.28 -4.34
N ALA A 68 3.19 -0.42 -3.29
CA ALA A 68 1.75 -0.26 -3.37
C ALA A 68 1.39 1.17 -3.77
N HIS A 69 2.00 2.16 -3.10
CA HIS A 69 1.80 3.56 -3.43
C HIS A 69 2.30 3.88 -4.84
N ALA A 70 3.50 3.43 -5.21
CA ALA A 70 4.07 3.72 -6.51
C ALA A 70 3.17 3.24 -7.67
N MET A 71 2.61 2.04 -7.55
CA MET A 71 1.69 1.50 -8.56
C MET A 71 0.28 2.10 -8.47
N SER A 72 -0.20 2.40 -7.27
CA SER A 72 -1.52 3.05 -7.07
C SER A 72 -1.57 4.44 -7.70
N TYR A 73 -0.47 5.19 -7.69
CA TYR A 73 -0.34 6.45 -8.43
C TYR A 73 -0.58 6.27 -9.94
N GLY A 74 -0.11 5.16 -10.54
CA GLY A 74 -0.37 4.86 -11.94
C GLY A 74 -1.86 4.64 -12.23
N LEU A 75 -2.55 3.87 -11.37
CA LEU A 75 -4.01 3.67 -11.45
C LEU A 75 -4.77 4.98 -11.32
N SER A 76 -4.42 5.79 -10.32
CA SER A 76 -5.05 7.09 -10.08
C SER A 76 -4.86 8.03 -11.27
N PHE A 77 -3.63 8.11 -11.80
CA PHE A 77 -3.29 9.03 -12.89
C PHE A 77 -4.04 8.71 -14.19
N LEU A 78 -4.07 7.45 -14.61
CA LEU A 78 -4.69 7.09 -15.88
C LEU A 78 -6.21 6.87 -15.75
N LEU A 79 -6.65 6.18 -14.70
CA LEU A 79 -8.02 5.67 -14.58
C LEU A 79 -8.88 6.47 -13.59
N GLY A 80 -8.29 7.41 -12.85
CA GLY A 80 -9.01 8.18 -11.82
C GLY A 80 -9.40 7.37 -10.59
N VAL A 81 -8.80 6.18 -10.40
CA VAL A 81 -9.04 5.31 -9.24
C VAL A 81 -8.66 6.07 -7.96
N LYS A 82 -9.58 6.12 -7.00
CA LYS A 82 -9.36 6.84 -5.73
C LYS A 82 -8.24 6.17 -4.92
N HIS A 83 -7.41 6.97 -4.28
CA HIS A 83 -6.20 6.57 -3.55
C HIS A 83 -6.38 5.32 -2.67
N GLY A 84 -7.33 5.38 -1.72
CA GLY A 84 -7.52 4.29 -0.75
C GLY A 84 -7.89 2.95 -1.39
N ILE A 85 -8.72 2.94 -2.45
CA ILE A 85 -9.07 1.70 -3.16
C ILE A 85 -7.96 1.29 -4.13
N GLY A 86 -7.26 2.24 -4.76
CA GLY A 86 -6.07 1.97 -5.59
C GLY A 86 -4.99 1.23 -4.81
N ASN A 87 -4.72 1.67 -3.58
CA ASN A 87 -3.78 1.00 -2.69
C ASN A 87 -4.23 -0.44 -2.39
N CYS A 88 -5.51 -0.66 -2.05
CA CYS A 88 -6.04 -2.00 -1.82
C CYS A 88 -5.91 -2.92 -3.05
N LEU A 89 -6.22 -2.40 -4.25
CA LEU A 89 -6.18 -3.16 -5.50
C LEU A 89 -4.77 -3.64 -5.83
N VAL A 90 -3.77 -2.77 -5.67
CA VAL A 90 -2.38 -3.18 -5.86
C VAL A 90 -1.95 -4.12 -4.75
N PHE A 91 -2.19 -3.75 -3.49
CA PHE A 91 -1.67 -4.45 -2.31
C PHE A 91 -2.14 -5.91 -2.23
N ASP A 92 -3.32 -6.24 -2.76
CA ASP A 92 -3.84 -7.62 -2.83
C ASP A 92 -2.97 -8.59 -3.66
N HIS A 93 -2.00 -8.06 -4.42
CA HIS A 93 -1.11 -8.78 -5.32
C HIS A 93 0.39 -8.57 -5.02
N LEU A 94 0.74 -8.03 -3.84
CA LEU A 94 2.12 -7.73 -3.45
C LEU A 94 2.72 -8.72 -2.45
N GLU A 95 2.27 -9.99 -2.43
CA GLU A 95 2.83 -11.00 -1.53
C GLU A 95 4.33 -11.21 -1.70
N GLU A 96 4.85 -10.98 -2.91
CA GLU A 96 6.29 -11.04 -3.19
C GLU A 96 7.07 -9.97 -2.38
N PHE A 97 6.47 -8.83 -2.11
CA PHE A 97 7.12 -7.69 -1.44
C PHE A 97 6.76 -7.60 0.04
N TYR A 98 5.50 -7.88 0.38
CA TYR A 98 4.94 -7.69 1.72
C TYR A 98 4.12 -8.91 2.18
N PRO A 99 4.70 -10.12 2.25
CA PRO A 99 3.95 -11.37 2.42
C PRO A 99 3.05 -11.37 3.67
N GLU A 100 3.61 -10.97 4.82
CA GLU A 100 2.87 -10.92 6.09
C GLU A 100 1.80 -9.80 6.07
N GLY A 101 2.14 -8.63 5.54
CA GLY A 101 1.22 -7.50 5.43
C GLY A 101 0.01 -7.82 4.54
N VAL A 102 0.24 -8.46 3.40
CA VAL A 102 -0.84 -8.89 2.50
C VAL A 102 -1.70 -9.98 3.14
N ALA A 103 -1.09 -10.94 3.86
CA ALA A 103 -1.84 -11.98 4.56
C ALA A 103 -2.80 -11.38 5.62
N ILE A 104 -2.32 -10.43 6.42
CA ILE A 104 -3.12 -9.70 7.42
C ILE A 104 -4.21 -8.86 6.75
N PHE A 105 -3.89 -8.14 5.67
CA PHE A 105 -4.87 -7.39 4.89
C PHE A 105 -5.99 -8.27 4.33
N LYS A 106 -5.67 -9.48 3.84
CA LYS A 106 -6.68 -10.44 3.36
C LYS A 106 -7.59 -10.93 4.49
N GLN A 107 -7.05 -11.11 5.70
CA GLN A 107 -7.87 -11.41 6.88
C GLN A 107 -8.81 -10.23 7.22
N MET A 108 -8.32 -8.99 7.14
CA MET A 108 -9.15 -7.78 7.36
C MET A 108 -10.27 -7.72 6.33
N LYS A 109 -9.97 -7.91 5.04
CA LYS A 109 -11.00 -7.96 3.98
C LYS A 109 -12.07 -9.02 4.28
N ALA A 110 -11.65 -10.23 4.63
CA ALA A 110 -12.56 -11.34 4.93
C ALA A 110 -13.45 -11.02 6.14
N LYS A 111 -12.88 -10.50 7.25
CA LYS A 111 -13.65 -10.14 8.45
C LYS A 111 -14.73 -9.10 8.17
N HIS A 112 -14.44 -8.14 7.28
CA HIS A 112 -15.34 -7.03 6.94
C HIS A 112 -16.16 -7.27 5.66
N ASN A 113 -16.16 -8.49 5.10
CA ASN A 113 -16.86 -8.87 3.87
C ASN A 113 -16.57 -7.90 2.69
N ILE A 114 -15.30 -7.50 2.54
CA ILE A 114 -14.88 -6.58 1.49
C ILE A 114 -14.42 -7.36 0.25
N GLU A 115 -15.18 -7.22 -0.83
CA GLU A 115 -14.79 -7.64 -2.17
C GLU A 115 -14.20 -6.46 -2.94
N LEU A 116 -13.02 -6.66 -3.53
CA LEU A 116 -12.40 -5.65 -4.39
C LEU A 116 -12.91 -5.78 -5.83
N PRO A 117 -13.13 -4.68 -6.54
CA PRO A 117 -13.50 -4.73 -7.95
C PRO A 117 -12.37 -5.37 -8.78
N THR A 118 -12.75 -6.23 -9.72
CA THR A 118 -11.82 -6.97 -10.58
C THR A 118 -11.96 -6.56 -12.05
N GLY A 119 -10.88 -6.70 -12.81
CA GLY A 119 -10.88 -6.46 -14.26
C GLY A 119 -10.80 -4.98 -14.62
N ILE A 120 -10.27 -4.15 -13.72
CA ILE A 120 -10.12 -2.70 -13.92
C ILE A 120 -9.12 -2.43 -15.04
N CYS A 121 -8.04 -3.22 -15.14
CA CYS A 121 -7.03 -3.08 -16.18
C CYS A 121 -7.25 -4.03 -17.38
N ALA A 122 -8.32 -4.84 -17.39
CA ALA A 122 -8.52 -5.93 -18.36
C ALA A 122 -8.64 -5.47 -19.82
N LYS A 123 -9.03 -4.21 -20.06
CA LYS A 123 -9.26 -3.65 -21.41
C LYS A 123 -8.25 -2.57 -21.80
N LEU A 124 -7.18 -2.39 -21.02
CA LEU A 124 -6.19 -1.37 -21.33
C LEU A 124 -5.34 -1.77 -22.53
N THR A 125 -5.04 -0.79 -23.37
CA THR A 125 -4.07 -0.94 -24.45
C THR A 125 -2.65 -0.99 -23.88
N ASP A 126 -1.70 -1.47 -24.69
CA ASP A 126 -0.29 -1.46 -24.28
C ASP A 126 0.22 -0.04 -23.98
N GLU A 127 -0.17 0.96 -24.76
CA GLU A 127 0.18 2.38 -24.54
C GLU A 127 -0.36 2.93 -23.21
N GLN A 128 -1.55 2.47 -22.80
CA GLN A 128 -2.14 2.81 -21.51
C GLN A 128 -1.36 2.18 -20.35
N PHE A 129 -0.98 0.90 -20.46
CA PHE A 129 -0.08 0.27 -19.50
C PHE A 129 1.27 1.01 -19.41
N ASP A 130 1.87 1.36 -20.55
CA ASP A 130 3.15 2.07 -20.59
C ASP A 130 3.06 3.44 -19.89
N THR A 131 1.92 4.11 -20.00
CA THR A 131 1.66 5.36 -19.26
C THR A 131 1.64 5.15 -17.76
N MET A 132 0.90 4.16 -17.26
CA MET A 132 0.83 3.84 -15.82
C MET A 132 2.19 3.38 -15.27
N ILE A 133 2.92 2.58 -16.05
CA ILE A 133 4.25 2.08 -15.70
C ILE A 133 5.24 3.24 -15.63
N ARG A 134 5.22 4.16 -16.60
CA ARG A 134 6.09 5.35 -16.58
C ARG A 134 5.83 6.22 -15.35
N VAL A 135 4.56 6.43 -14.98
CA VAL A 135 4.20 7.15 -13.75
C VAL A 135 4.78 6.43 -12.52
N ALA A 136 4.52 5.12 -12.40
CA ALA A 136 5.02 4.35 -11.27
C ALA A 136 6.54 4.37 -11.17
N LEU A 137 7.26 4.14 -12.27
CA LEU A 137 8.73 4.13 -12.31
C LEU A 137 9.35 5.51 -12.04
N SER A 138 8.64 6.61 -12.28
CA SER A 138 9.13 7.96 -12.00
C SER A 138 9.21 8.27 -10.49
N LEU A 139 8.57 7.46 -9.65
CA LEU A 139 8.55 7.60 -8.20
C LEU A 139 9.76 6.92 -7.55
N GLU A 140 10.96 7.30 -8.00
CA GLU A 140 12.22 6.65 -7.59
C GLU A 140 12.42 6.51 -6.07
N PRO A 141 12.09 7.51 -5.22
CA PRO A 141 12.25 7.38 -3.77
C PRO A 141 11.43 6.26 -3.13
N LEU A 142 10.27 5.91 -3.70
CA LEU A 142 9.42 4.83 -3.19
C LEU A 142 10.05 3.47 -3.49
N TRP A 143 10.63 3.31 -4.68
CA TRP A 143 11.32 2.09 -5.07
C TRP A 143 12.63 1.89 -4.31
N GLU A 144 13.40 2.97 -4.10
CA GLU A 144 14.60 2.90 -3.27
C GLU A 144 14.26 2.55 -1.83
N ASN A 145 13.19 3.11 -1.28
CA ASN A 145 12.73 2.73 0.04
C ASN A 145 12.33 1.25 0.10
N ALA A 146 11.55 0.76 -0.85
CA ALA A 146 11.05 -0.63 -0.79
C ALA A 146 12.09 -1.70 -1.12
N ILE A 147 13.01 -1.44 -2.06
CA ILE A 147 13.88 -2.47 -2.68
C ILE A 147 15.37 -2.11 -2.57
N GLY A 148 15.70 -0.89 -2.15
CA GLY A 148 17.07 -0.40 -2.03
C GLY A 148 17.59 0.29 -3.30
N LYS A 149 18.85 0.75 -3.24
CA LYS A 149 19.47 1.60 -4.29
C LYS A 149 19.48 1.00 -5.69
N ASN A 150 19.54 -0.32 -5.78
CA ASN A 150 19.60 -1.05 -7.05
C ASN A 150 18.23 -1.54 -7.52
N TRP A 151 17.14 -0.91 -7.06
CA TRP A 151 15.77 -1.30 -7.41
C TRP A 151 15.53 -1.41 -8.93
N LYS A 152 16.24 -0.61 -9.75
CA LYS A 152 16.14 -0.64 -11.22
C LYS A 152 16.57 -1.98 -11.85
N GLU A 153 17.32 -2.81 -11.12
CA GLU A 153 17.71 -4.15 -11.58
C GLU A 153 16.58 -5.17 -11.43
N THR A 154 15.61 -4.90 -10.54
CA THR A 154 14.55 -5.86 -10.17
C THR A 154 13.14 -5.40 -10.56
N ILE A 155 12.91 -4.09 -10.62
CA ILE A 155 11.62 -3.49 -10.97
C ILE A 155 11.63 -3.11 -12.45
N THR A 156 11.18 -4.04 -13.29
CA THR A 156 11.10 -3.84 -14.74
C THR A 156 9.68 -3.46 -15.19
N PRO A 157 9.51 -2.82 -16.35
CA PRO A 157 8.20 -2.59 -16.96
C PRO A 157 7.34 -3.85 -17.05
N GLU A 158 7.94 -4.99 -17.41
CA GLU A 158 7.25 -6.27 -17.53
C GLU A 158 6.70 -6.74 -16.19
N LYS A 159 7.48 -6.58 -15.11
CA LYS A 159 7.04 -6.93 -13.75
C LYS A 159 5.82 -6.09 -13.33
N LEU A 160 5.91 -4.78 -13.51
CA LEU A 160 4.81 -3.86 -13.17
C LEU A 160 3.56 -4.13 -14.02
N LYS A 161 3.73 -4.38 -15.33
CA LYS A 161 2.63 -4.78 -16.22
C LYS A 161 1.97 -6.08 -15.76
N GLY A 162 2.76 -7.05 -15.32
CA GLY A 162 2.29 -8.32 -14.78
C GLY A 162 1.41 -8.16 -13.54
N ILE A 163 1.73 -7.20 -12.66
CA ILE A 163 0.90 -6.87 -11.49
C ILE A 163 -0.37 -6.14 -11.94
N TYR A 164 -0.27 -5.10 -12.77
CA TYR A 164 -1.47 -4.38 -13.25
C TYR A 164 -2.46 -5.29 -13.99
N LYS A 165 -1.99 -6.28 -14.74
CA LYS A 165 -2.87 -7.24 -15.43
C LYS A 165 -3.68 -8.15 -14.48
N LYS A 166 -3.31 -8.24 -13.21
CA LYS A 166 -4.09 -8.98 -12.19
C LYS A 166 -5.23 -8.14 -11.61
N ILE A 167 -5.22 -6.82 -11.82
CA ILE A 167 -6.17 -5.82 -11.32
C ILE A 167 -7.29 -5.58 -12.34
#